data_AF-A0A966CMN7-F1
#
_entry.id   AF-A0A966CMN7-F1
#
_cell.length_a   1.000
_cell.length_b   1.000
_cell.length_c   1.000
_cell.angle_alpha   90.00
_cell.angle_beta   90.00
_cell.angle_gamma   90.00
#
_symmetry.space_group_name_H-M   'P 1'
#
loop_
_entity.id
_entity.type
_entity.pdbx_description
1 polymer ?
#
loop_
_entity_poly.entity_id
_entity_poly.type
_entity_poly.pdbx_seq_one_letter_code
_entity_poly.pdbx_strand_id
1 'polypeptide(L)'
;MCYPSANFWLTFSMRFLSFLLFLIPTLAWADAARDFMSARAAFAAGKAVELEKIAPRLLDSTLEPYVTYYRLRMRWDEADSAPTREFFARVEDTPVIDQFRGEWLKQMARRG
;
A
#
# COMPACT_ATOMS: atom_id res chain seq x y z
N MET A 1 -47.50 -4.32 -41.37
CA MET A 1 -46.69 -3.45 -40.51
C MET A 1 -45.83 -4.34 -39.62
N CYS A 2 -44.51 -4.29 -39.78
CA CYS A 2 -43.55 -5.19 -39.13
C CYS A 2 -43.08 -4.53 -37.82
N TYR A 3 -43.34 -5.14 -36.67
CA TYR A 3 -42.75 -4.69 -35.40
C TYR A 3 -41.37 -5.35 -35.23
N PRO A 4 -40.28 -4.58 -35.10
CA PRO A 4 -38.99 -5.16 -34.77
C PRO A 4 -39.04 -5.72 -33.34
N SER A 5 -38.73 -7.00 -33.21
CA SER A 5 -38.77 -7.75 -31.95
C SER A 5 -37.95 -7.08 -30.84
N ALA A 6 -38.52 -6.98 -29.64
CA ALA A 6 -37.97 -6.39 -28.41
C ALA A 6 -36.59 -6.94 -27.98
N ASN A 7 -36.11 -7.99 -28.64
CA ASN A 7 -34.87 -8.70 -28.35
C ASN A 7 -33.61 -7.88 -28.69
N PHE A 8 -33.69 -6.84 -29.53
CA PHE A 8 -32.55 -6.00 -29.92
C PHE A 8 -32.14 -4.99 -28.83
N TRP A 9 -33.11 -4.49 -28.05
CA TRP A 9 -32.87 -3.53 -26.95
C TRP A 9 -32.29 -4.20 -25.70
N LEU A 10 -32.63 -5.47 -25.45
CA LEU A 10 -32.13 -6.21 -24.28
C LEU A 10 -30.64 -6.57 -24.39
N THR A 11 -30.18 -7.00 -25.57
CA THR A 11 -28.76 -7.35 -25.78
C THR A 11 -27.85 -6.13 -25.76
N PHE A 12 -28.31 -4.97 -26.23
CA PHE A 12 -27.54 -3.72 -26.17
C PHE A 12 -27.40 -3.22 -24.72
N SER A 13 -28.48 -3.28 -23.94
CA SER A 13 -28.50 -2.95 -22.51
C SER A 13 -27.57 -3.85 -21.68
N MET A 14 -27.54 -5.16 -21.98
CA MET A 14 -26.77 -6.13 -21.21
C MET A 14 -25.25 -6.03 -21.45
N ARG A 15 -24.81 -5.63 -22.66
CA ARG A 15 -23.38 -5.36 -22.95
C ARG A 15 -22.88 -4.04 -22.36
N PHE A 16 -23.75 -3.04 -22.28
CA PHE A 16 -23.44 -1.74 -21.65
C PHE A 16 -23.30 -1.87 -20.13
N LEU A 17 -24.15 -2.70 -19.50
CA LEU A 17 -24.11 -2.97 -18.07
C LEU A 17 -22.82 -3.72 -17.65
N SER A 18 -22.32 -4.65 -18.48
CA SER A 18 -21.03 -5.32 -18.24
C SER A 18 -19.82 -4.37 -18.34
N PHE A 19 -19.85 -3.36 -19.21
CA PHE A 19 -18.77 -2.37 -19.31
C PHE A 19 -18.74 -1.43 -18.10
N LEU A 20 -19.92 -1.07 -17.58
CA LEU A 20 -20.07 -0.23 -16.39
C LEU A 20 -19.56 -0.93 -15.12
N LEU A 21 -19.75 -2.25 -15.02
CA LEU A 21 -19.29 -3.04 -13.87
C LEU A 21 -17.75 -3.17 -13.80
N PHE A 22 -17.06 -3.10 -14.95
CA PHE A 22 -15.59 -3.19 -15.01
C PHE A 22 -14.88 -1.87 -14.68
N LEU A 23 -15.60 -0.74 -14.63
CA LEU A 23 -15.01 0.58 -14.33
C LEU A 23 -14.89 0.89 -12.83
N ILE A 24 -15.50 0.06 -11.97
CA ILE A 24 -15.61 0.29 -10.52
C ILE A 24 -14.27 0.17 -9.74
N PRO A 25 -13.23 -0.61 -10.12
CA PRO A 25 -12.06 -0.76 -9.25
C PRO A 25 -11.13 0.47 -9.25
N THR A 26 -11.44 1.53 -9.99
CA THR A 26 -10.54 2.70 -10.13
C THR A 26 -10.53 3.64 -8.93
N LEU A 27 -11.60 3.70 -8.14
CA LEU A 27 -11.72 4.67 -7.03
C LEU A 27 -10.82 4.32 -5.84
N ALA A 28 -10.66 3.03 -5.53
CA ALA A 28 -9.86 2.56 -4.39
C ALA A 28 -8.35 2.91 -4.51
N TRP A 29 -7.82 3.03 -5.73
CA TRP A 29 -6.42 3.38 -5.94
C TRP A 29 -6.09 4.85 -5.69
N ALA A 30 -7.06 5.75 -5.86
CA ALA A 30 -6.84 7.17 -5.64
C ALA A 30 -6.60 7.50 -4.16
N ASP A 31 -7.25 6.79 -3.24
CA ASP A 31 -7.12 7.00 -1.80
C ASP A 31 -5.80 6.46 -1.26
N ALA A 32 -5.40 5.25 -1.67
CA ALA A 32 -4.13 4.65 -1.28
C ALA A 32 -2.92 5.50 -1.72
N ALA A 33 -2.97 6.08 -2.92
CA ALA A 33 -1.91 6.97 -3.40
C ALA A 33 -1.81 8.26 -2.56
N ARG A 34 -2.94 8.86 -2.17
CA ARG A 34 -2.97 10.05 -1.30
C ARG A 34 -2.45 9.73 0.09
N ASP A 35 -2.93 8.63 0.67
CA ASP A 35 -2.48 8.17 1.98
C ASP A 35 -0.96 7.89 1.97
N PHE A 36 -0.44 7.24 0.93
CA PHE A 36 0.99 7.01 0.79
C PHE A 36 1.80 8.31 0.73
N MET A 37 1.35 9.30 -0.04
CA MET A 37 2.01 10.61 -0.10
C MET A 37 1.99 11.31 1.26
N SER A 38 0.89 11.20 2.01
CA SER A 38 0.80 11.74 3.36
C SER A 38 1.73 11.02 4.35
N ALA A 39 1.83 9.69 4.27
CA ALA A 39 2.75 8.89 5.07
C ALA A 39 4.21 9.27 4.77
N ARG A 40 4.57 9.42 3.49
CA ARG A 40 5.90 9.87 3.07
C ARG A 40 6.22 11.27 3.58
N ALA A 41 5.26 12.19 3.53
CA ALA A 41 5.44 13.55 4.05
C ALA A 41 5.63 13.55 5.58
N ALA A 42 4.84 12.76 6.31
CA ALA A 42 5.01 12.55 7.75
C ALA A 42 6.38 11.94 8.06
N PHE A 43 6.84 10.99 7.23
CA PHE A 43 8.18 10.42 7.31
C PHE A 43 9.29 11.45 7.14
N ALA A 44 9.24 12.24 6.07
CA ALA A 44 10.20 13.31 5.82
C ALA A 44 10.21 14.37 6.94
N ALA A 45 9.05 14.64 7.55
CA ALA A 45 8.90 15.58 8.65
C ALA A 45 9.22 15.01 10.04
N GLY A 46 9.57 13.72 10.15
CA GLY A 46 9.82 13.05 11.44
C GLY A 46 8.59 12.91 12.34
N LYS A 47 7.38 13.02 11.79
CA LYS A 47 6.12 12.98 12.55
C LYS A 47 5.61 11.54 12.72
N ALA A 48 6.20 10.80 13.65
CA ALA A 48 5.86 9.39 13.90
C ALA A 48 4.38 9.17 14.24
N VAL A 49 3.78 10.04 15.05
CA VAL A 49 2.37 9.92 15.45
C VAL A 49 1.43 10.02 14.24
N GLU A 50 1.75 10.89 13.28
CA GLU A 50 0.93 11.02 12.07
C GLU A 50 1.11 9.82 11.14
N LEU A 51 2.33 9.31 11.01
CA LEU A 51 2.61 8.11 10.23
C LEU A 51 1.82 6.90 10.77
N GLU A 52 1.80 6.70 12.08
CA GLU A 52 1.07 5.59 12.73
C GLU A 52 -0.45 5.65 12.50
N LYS A 53 -1.03 6.86 12.37
CA LYS A 53 -2.45 7.02 12.04
C LYS A 53 -2.78 6.64 10.60
N ILE A 54 -1.85 6.88 9.67
CA ILE A 54 -2.02 6.62 8.23
C ILE A 54 -1.71 5.16 7.91
N ALA A 55 -0.72 4.58 8.60
CA ALA A 55 -0.23 3.24 8.38
C ALA A 55 -1.31 2.15 8.19
N PRO A 56 -2.32 2.01 9.07
CA PRO A 56 -3.32 0.94 8.95
C PRO A 56 -4.12 1.00 7.65
N ARG A 57 -4.27 2.18 7.02
CA ARG A 57 -5.00 2.32 5.75
C ARG A 57 -4.22 1.78 4.55
N LEU A 58 -2.91 1.59 4.70
CA LEU A 58 -2.01 1.14 3.63
C LEU A 58 -1.56 -0.32 3.82
N LEU A 59 -1.93 -0.97 4.93
CA LEU A 59 -1.53 -2.35 5.23
C LEU A 59 -2.14 -3.38 4.27
N ASP A 60 -3.31 -3.10 3.70
CA ASP A 60 -4.00 -4.00 2.75
C ASP A 60 -3.60 -3.73 1.28
N SER A 61 -2.52 -2.97 1.07
CA SER A 61 -2.06 -2.54 -0.25
C SER A 61 -0.66 -3.07 -0.55
N THR A 62 -0.27 -3.05 -1.83
CA THR A 62 1.11 -3.34 -2.25
C THR A 62 2.14 -2.37 -1.67
N LEU A 63 1.70 -1.29 -1.01
CA LEU A 63 2.54 -0.30 -0.34
C LEU A 63 2.83 -0.64 1.12
N GLU A 64 2.23 -1.71 1.66
CA GLU A 64 2.47 -2.17 3.03
C GLU A 64 3.97 -2.27 3.38
N PRO A 65 4.84 -2.88 2.53
CA PRO A 65 6.25 -3.02 2.89
C PRO A 65 6.96 -1.67 3.06
N TYR A 66 6.56 -0.66 2.28
CA TYR A 66 7.14 0.68 2.34
C TYR A 66 6.70 1.44 3.60
N VAL A 67 5.44 1.29 3.99
CA VAL A 67 4.90 1.94 5.18
C VAL A 67 5.45 1.29 6.44
N THR A 68 5.53 -0.04 6.46
CA THR A 68 6.18 -0.78 7.55
C THR A 68 7.64 -0.37 7.70
N TYR A 69 8.38 -0.23 6.59
CA TYR A 69 9.73 0.34 6.59
C TYR A 69 9.80 1.74 7.23
N TYR A 70 8.88 2.66 6.90
CA TYR A 70 8.88 4.00 7.50
C TYR A 70 8.67 3.96 9.01
N ARG A 71 7.75 3.11 9.50
CA ARG A 71 7.45 2.95 10.93
C ARG A 71 8.67 2.43 11.69
N LEU A 72 9.29 1.36 11.18
CA LEU A 72 10.48 0.77 11.78
C LEU A 72 11.67 1.74 11.77
N ARG A 73 11.84 2.47 10.66
CA ARG A 73 12.93 3.45 10.53
C ARG A 73 12.81 4.63 11.49
N MET A 74 11.60 5.06 11.82
CA MET A 74 11.39 6.08 12.85
C MET A 74 11.68 5.59 14.26
N ARG A 75 11.56 4.28 14.50
CA ARG A 75 11.78 3.63 15.79
C ARG A 75 13.17 2.99 15.87
N TRP A 76 14.18 3.68 15.35
CA TRP A 76 15.55 3.13 15.30
C TRP A 76 16.14 2.87 16.68
N ASP A 77 15.62 3.51 17.73
CA ASP A 77 16.00 3.20 19.11
C ASP A 77 15.68 1.75 19.50
N GLU A 78 14.64 1.16 18.91
CA GLU A 78 14.22 -0.22 19.07
C GLU A 78 14.57 -1.05 17.82
N ALA A 79 15.75 -0.79 17.23
CA ALA A 79 16.20 -1.45 15.99
C ALA A 79 16.16 -2.98 16.08
N ASP A 80 16.48 -3.58 17.22
CA ASP A 80 16.49 -5.03 17.43
C ASP A 80 15.22 -5.53 18.13
N SER A 81 14.07 -5.00 17.72
CA SER A 81 12.76 -5.46 18.22
C SER A 81 12.21 -6.62 17.38
N ALA A 82 11.32 -7.41 17.99
CA ALA A 82 10.58 -8.48 17.31
C ALA A 82 9.97 -8.07 15.96
N PRO A 83 9.25 -6.92 15.83
CA PRO A 83 8.66 -6.52 14.55
C PRO A 83 9.70 -6.25 13.45
N THR A 84 10.91 -5.80 13.80
CA THR A 84 11.99 -5.65 12.81
C THR A 84 12.45 -7.01 12.26
N ARG A 85 12.58 -8.01 13.13
CA ARG A 85 12.97 -9.37 12.73
C ARG A 85 11.86 -10.05 11.92
N GLU A 86 10.61 -9.88 12.32
CA GLU A 86 9.45 -10.37 11.57
C GLU A 86 9.39 -9.75 10.17
N PHE A 87 9.67 -8.45 10.04
CA PHE A 87 9.72 -7.78 8.74
C PHE A 87 10.79 -8.37 7.81
N PHE A 88 11.96 -8.75 8.33
CA PHE A 88 13.01 -9.40 7.55
C PHE A 88 12.76 -10.88 7.25
N ALA A 89 11.92 -11.55 8.04
CA ALA A 89 11.56 -12.96 7.88
C ALA A 89 10.49 -13.19 6.80
N ARG A 90 9.88 -12.12 6.29
CA ARG A 90 8.90 -12.20 5.21
C ARG A 90 9.54 -12.71 3.93
N VAL A 91 8.81 -13.59 3.22
CA VAL A 91 9.25 -14.18 1.95
C VAL A 91 9.07 -13.19 0.79
N GLU A 92 8.29 -12.11 0.97
CA GLU A 92 8.14 -11.07 -0.03
C GLU A 92 9.50 -10.42 -0.35
N ASP A 93 10.01 -10.69 -1.54
CA ASP A 93 11.26 -10.10 -2.01
C ASP A 93 10.99 -8.71 -2.60
N THR A 94 11.08 -7.68 -1.75
CA THR A 94 10.93 -6.28 -2.15
C THR A 94 12.27 -5.57 -1.97
N PRO A 95 12.75 -4.77 -2.96
CA PRO A 95 14.04 -4.06 -2.86
C PRO A 95 14.19 -3.19 -1.60
N VAL A 96 13.07 -2.72 -1.03
CA VAL A 96 13.04 -1.94 0.21
C VAL A 96 13.51 -2.73 1.43
N ILE A 97 13.24 -4.04 1.48
CA ILE A 97 13.61 -4.92 2.60
C ILE A 97 15.12 -5.13 2.61
N ASP A 98 15.73 -5.39 1.46
CA ASP A 98 17.18 -5.53 1.33
C ASP A 98 17.91 -4.22 1.65
N GLN A 99 17.40 -3.10 1.13
CA GLN A 99 17.93 -1.79 1.48
C GLN A 99 17.86 -1.57 3.00
N PHE A 100 16.73 -1.89 3.62
CA PHE A 100 16.55 -1.72 5.06
C PHE A 100 17.48 -2.63 5.87
N ARG A 101 17.71 -3.88 5.43
CA ARG A 101 18.64 -4.81 6.08
C ARG A 101 20.06 -4.23 6.08
N GLY A 102 20.51 -3.66 4.96
CA GLY A 102 21.82 -3.02 4.86
C GLY A 102 21.96 -1.81 5.80
N GLU A 103 20.95 -0.94 5.85
CA GLU A 103 20.95 0.22 6.75
C GLU A 103 20.85 -0.20 8.23
N TRP A 104 20.08 -1.23 8.54
CA TRP A 104 19.96 -1.80 9.89
C TRP A 104 21.28 -2.39 10.38
N LEU A 105 21.97 -3.18 9.56
CA LEU A 105 23.30 -3.72 9.91
C LEU A 105 24.30 -2.61 10.20
N LYS A 106 24.31 -1.54 9.40
CA LYS A 106 25.16 -0.36 9.66
C LYS A 106 24.82 0.31 10.98
N GLN A 107 23.52 0.45 11.30
CA GLN A 107 23.09 1.07 12.55
C GLN A 107 23.46 0.23 13.77
N MET A 108 23.32 -1.10 13.69
CA MET A 108 23.73 -2.03 14.74
C MET A 108 25.25 -1.99 14.97
N ALA A 109 26.04 -2.01 13.89
CA ALA A 109 27.50 -1.91 13.97
C ALA A 109 28.00 -0.58 14.56
N ARG A 110 27.18 0.48 14.55
CA ARG A 110 27.50 1.76 15.23
C ARG A 110 27.16 1.76 16.72
N ARG A 111 26.29 0.85 17.16
CA ARG A 111 25.80 0.79 18.55
C ARG A 111 26.53 -0.26 19.40
N GLY A 112 27.10 -1.28 18.77
CA GLY A 112 28.03 -2.23 19.41
C GLY A 112 29.46 -1.71 19.37
#